data_AF-A0A2V9L731-F1
#
_entry.id   AF-A0A2V9L731-F1
#
_cell.length_a   1.000
_cell.length_b   1.000
_cell.length_c   1.000
_cell.angle_alpha   90.00
_cell.angle_beta   90.00
_cell.angle_gamma   90.00
#
_symmetry.space_group_name_H-M   'P 1'
#
loop_
_entity.id
_entity.type
_entity.pdbx_description
1 polymer ?
#
loop_
_entity_poly.entity_id
_entity_poly.type
_entity_poly.pdbx_seq_one_letter_code
_entity_poly.pdbx_strand_id
1 'polypeptide(L)'
;MISSPKEAGLLLDKWQAEATLIYVVFLGPDKAVKFSFVGLVEKVEFPSIQLRSFVSEVSVNVAGASFRYSDPREAPVGIRKALGKYAGALDAIFPDGGVCTFCEIQR
;
A
#
# COMPACT_ATOMS: atom_id res chain seq x y z
N MET A 1 7.53 -11.60 7.55
CA MET A 1 7.58 -11.77 6.08
C MET A 1 6.28 -12.45 5.69
N ILE A 2 5.59 -12.02 4.63
CA ILE A 2 4.36 -12.71 4.19
C ILE A 2 4.76 -13.98 3.44
N SER A 3 4.05 -15.09 3.66
CA SER A 3 4.46 -16.43 3.22
C SER A 3 4.25 -16.65 1.72
N SER A 4 3.31 -15.92 1.09
CA SER A 4 3.17 -15.85 -0.35
C SER A 4 2.48 -14.55 -0.82
N PRO A 5 2.68 -14.08 -2.08
CA PRO A 5 1.95 -12.93 -2.62
C PRO A 5 0.42 -13.08 -2.58
N LYS A 6 -0.11 -14.32 -2.55
CA LYS A 6 -1.55 -14.58 -2.40
C LYS A 6 -2.09 -14.10 -1.05
N GLU A 7 -1.33 -14.28 0.04
CA GLU A 7 -1.72 -13.80 1.38
C GLU A 7 -1.75 -12.27 1.47
N ALA A 8 -0.86 -11.59 0.72
CA ALA A 8 -0.89 -10.14 0.58
C ALA A 8 -2.09 -9.67 -0.25
N GLY A 9 -2.48 -10.45 -1.27
CA GLY A 9 -3.71 -10.28 -2.03
C GLY A 9 -4.94 -10.20 -1.14
N LEU A 10 -5.11 -11.14 -0.20
CA LEU A 10 -6.30 -11.21 0.67
C LEU A 10 -6.60 -9.91 1.44
N LEU A 11 -5.59 -9.13 1.83
CA LEU A 11 -5.82 -7.83 2.50
C LEU A 11 -6.23 -6.73 1.51
N LEU A 12 -5.65 -6.73 0.30
CA LEU A 12 -6.05 -5.84 -0.78
C LEU A 12 -7.47 -6.15 -1.28
N ASP A 13 -7.81 -7.45 -1.40
CA ASP A 13 -9.13 -7.97 -1.75
C ASP A 13 -10.18 -7.57 -0.70
N LYS A 14 -9.84 -7.68 0.61
CA LYS A 14 -10.66 -7.15 1.72
C LYS A 14 -10.93 -5.66 1.54
N TRP A 15 -9.89 -4.86 1.34
CA TRP A 15 -10.03 -3.41 1.20
C TRP A 15 -10.82 -3.00 -0.04
N GLN A 16 -10.70 -3.75 -1.14
CA GLN A 16 -11.53 -3.57 -2.34
C GLN A 16 -13.01 -3.86 -2.04
N ALA A 17 -13.31 -5.00 -1.39
CA ALA A 17 -14.67 -5.43 -1.08
C ALA A 17 -15.38 -4.53 -0.05
N GLU A 18 -14.65 -4.00 0.93
CA GLU A 18 -15.16 -3.09 1.96
C GLU A 18 -15.23 -1.62 1.51
N ALA A 19 -14.68 -1.29 0.33
CA ALA A 19 -14.39 0.08 -0.11
C ALA A 19 -13.61 0.89 0.97
N THR A 20 -12.60 0.25 1.54
CA THR A 20 -11.81 0.79 2.65
C THR A 20 -10.87 1.88 2.17
N LEU A 21 -10.91 3.03 2.86
CA LEU A 21 -10.06 4.17 2.53
C LEU A 21 -8.63 3.90 2.99
N ILE A 22 -7.70 3.93 2.04
CA ILE A 22 -6.28 3.66 2.29
C ILE A 22 -5.42 4.87 1.98
N TYR A 23 -4.34 5.03 2.76
CA TYR A 23 -3.23 5.91 2.42
C TYR A 23 -2.11 5.09 1.78
N VAL A 24 -1.57 5.57 0.67
CA VAL A 24 -0.53 4.88 -0.11
C VAL A 24 0.66 5.80 -0.29
N VAL A 25 1.87 5.29 -0.04
CA VAL A 25 3.13 6.04 -0.22
C VAL A 25 4.14 5.19 -0.97
N PHE A 26 4.74 5.77 -2.01
CA PHE A 26 5.87 5.18 -2.70
C PHE A 26 7.19 5.88 -2.31
N LEU A 27 8.09 5.10 -1.72
CA LEU A 27 9.49 5.47 -1.48
C LEU A 27 10.38 4.91 -2.59
N GLY A 28 11.29 5.73 -3.11
CA GLY A 28 12.35 5.24 -3.99
C GLY A 28 13.43 4.42 -3.25
N PRO A 29 14.39 3.83 -3.98
CA PRO A 29 15.58 3.20 -3.40
C PRO A 29 16.35 4.10 -2.43
N ASP A 30 16.40 5.40 -2.75
CA ASP A 30 16.97 6.49 -1.94
C ASP A 30 16.17 6.84 -0.67
N LYS A 31 15.06 6.13 -0.42
CA LYS A 31 14.09 6.33 0.67
C LYS A 31 13.41 7.71 0.67
N ALA A 32 13.56 8.49 -0.40
CA ALA A 32 12.79 9.70 -0.61
C ALA A 32 11.35 9.35 -1.01
N VAL A 33 10.37 10.08 -0.47
CA VAL A 33 8.97 10.01 -0.93
C VAL A 33 8.93 10.51 -2.38
N LYS A 34 8.50 9.65 -3.30
CA LYS A 34 8.31 10.00 -4.72
C LYS A 34 6.86 10.38 -5.00
N PHE A 35 5.92 9.72 -4.33
CA PHE A 35 4.48 9.94 -4.49
C PHE A 35 3.72 9.47 -3.24
N SER A 36 2.59 10.11 -2.94
CA SER A 36 1.67 9.68 -1.88
C SER A 36 0.25 10.21 -2.11
N PHE A 37 -0.77 9.42 -1.75
CA PHE A 37 -2.18 9.79 -1.91
C PHE A 37 -3.12 9.01 -0.98
N VAL A 38 -4.34 9.53 -0.80
CA VAL A 38 -5.47 8.82 -0.20
C VAL A 38 -6.38 8.29 -1.31
N GLY A 39 -6.84 7.05 -1.21
CA GLY A 39 -7.71 6.44 -2.22
C GLY A 39 -8.35 5.13 -1.77
N LEU A 40 -8.86 4.39 -2.73
CA LEU A 40 -9.45 3.05 -2.59
C LEU A 40 -8.66 2.03 -3.42
N VAL A 41 -8.69 0.76 -3.02
CA VAL A 41 -8.38 -0.34 -3.95
C VAL A 41 -9.57 -0.53 -4.88
N GLU A 42 -9.35 -0.47 -6.19
CA GLU A 42 -10.41 -0.61 -7.19
C GLU A 42 -10.39 -1.99 -7.86
N LYS A 43 -9.21 -2.53 -8.13
CA LYS A 43 -9.03 -3.90 -8.65
C LYS A 43 -7.68 -4.50 -8.24
N VAL A 44 -7.68 -5.71 -7.71
CA VAL A 44 -6.49 -6.54 -7.54
C VAL A 44 -6.38 -7.54 -8.69
N GLU A 45 -5.32 -7.45 -9.49
CA GLU A 45 -5.08 -8.35 -10.64
C GLU A 45 -3.57 -8.54 -10.85
N PHE A 46 -2.95 -9.35 -9.98
CA PHE A 46 -1.49 -9.53 -9.94
C PHE A 46 -0.90 -9.85 -11.33
N PRO A 47 0.18 -9.15 -11.75
CA PRO A 47 1.03 -8.28 -10.94
C PRO A 47 0.57 -6.81 -10.84
N SER A 48 -0.66 -6.45 -11.20
CA SER A 48 -1.18 -5.08 -11.16
C SER A 48 -2.15 -4.86 -9.99
N ILE A 49 -2.06 -3.69 -9.35
CA ILE A 49 -3.06 -3.21 -8.38
C ILE A 49 -3.58 -1.86 -8.88
N GLN A 50 -4.88 -1.76 -9.16
CA GLN A 50 -5.54 -0.52 -9.56
C GLN A 50 -6.11 0.18 -8.33
N LEU A 51 -5.78 1.46 -8.20
CA LEU A 51 -6.09 2.31 -7.06
C LEU A 51 -6.74 3.60 -7.54
N ARG A 52 -7.77 4.09 -6.84
CA ARG A 52 -8.52 5.29 -7.24
C ARG A 52 -8.54 6.33 -6.14
N SER A 53 -8.05 7.53 -6.45
CA SER A 53 -8.19 8.74 -5.63
C SER A 53 -9.41 9.55 -6.10
N PHE A 54 -9.69 10.69 -5.45
CA PHE A 54 -10.75 11.60 -5.92
C PHE A 54 -10.42 12.32 -7.25
N VAL A 55 -9.14 12.34 -7.66
CA VAL A 55 -8.67 13.12 -8.83
C VAL A 55 -7.79 12.32 -9.80
N SER A 56 -7.54 11.05 -9.53
CA SER A 56 -6.63 10.21 -10.33
C SER A 56 -6.85 8.72 -10.12
N GLU A 57 -6.65 7.95 -11.18
CA GLU A 57 -6.44 6.51 -11.13
C GLU A 57 -4.93 6.21 -11.18
N VAL A 58 -4.48 5.21 -10.42
CA VAL A 58 -3.07 4.84 -10.29
C VAL A 58 -2.96 3.32 -10.38
N SER A 59 -2.20 2.82 -11.36
CA SER A 59 -1.88 1.40 -11.48
C SER A 59 -0.48 1.14 -10.92
N VAL A 60 -0.38 0.34 -9.87
CA VAL A 60 0.89 -0.08 -9.26
C VAL A 60 1.20 -1.49 -9.73
N ASN A 61 2.21 -1.62 -10.59
CA ASN A 61 2.77 -2.92 -10.95
C ASN A 61 3.72 -3.37 -9.83
N VAL A 62 3.43 -4.53 -9.24
CA VAL A 62 4.16 -5.17 -8.13
C VAL A 62 4.90 -6.44 -8.57
N ALA A 63 5.20 -6.60 -9.86
CA ALA A 63 5.99 -7.71 -10.37
C ALA A 63 7.37 -7.80 -9.68
N GLY A 64 7.68 -8.97 -9.13
CA GLY A 64 8.93 -9.21 -8.39
C GLY A 64 9.00 -8.58 -7.00
N ALA A 65 7.96 -7.87 -6.54
CA ALA A 65 7.92 -7.30 -5.20
C ALA A 65 7.70 -8.39 -4.13
N SER A 66 8.39 -8.25 -3.00
CA SER A 66 8.20 -9.06 -1.80
C SER A 66 7.26 -8.36 -0.83
N PHE A 67 6.34 -9.10 -0.21
CA PHE A 67 5.30 -8.50 0.63
C PHE A 67 5.56 -8.69 2.14
N ARG A 68 5.21 -7.67 2.93
CA ARG A 68 5.39 -7.64 4.39
C ARG A 68 4.24 -6.90 5.06
N TYR A 69 3.55 -7.53 6.02
CA TYR A 69 2.72 -6.79 6.96
C TYR A 69 3.61 -5.90 7.83
N SER A 70 3.32 -4.60 7.86
CA SER A 70 4.06 -3.61 8.64
C SER A 70 3.20 -3.10 9.82
N ASP A 71 3.84 -2.76 10.93
CA ASP A 71 3.19 -1.94 11.97
C ASP A 71 3.08 -0.50 11.41
N PRO A 72 1.89 0.13 11.35
CA PRO A 72 1.75 1.52 10.91
C PRO A 72 2.62 2.53 11.68
N ARG A 73 3.13 2.18 12.87
CA ARG A 73 4.10 2.96 13.66
C ARG A 73 5.52 2.93 13.07
N GLU A 74 5.88 1.87 12.34
CA GLU A 74 7.17 1.76 11.63
C GLU A 74 7.14 2.48 10.27
N ALA A 75 5.96 2.83 9.77
CA ALA A 75 5.74 3.36 8.43
C ALA A 75 6.47 4.70 8.16
N PRO A 76 6.60 5.12 6.88
CA PRO A 76 7.28 6.37 6.51
C PRO A 76 6.69 7.62 7.18
N VAL A 77 7.49 8.68 7.32
CA VAL A 77 7.09 9.92 8.03
C VAL A 77 5.80 10.55 7.47
N GLY A 78 5.56 10.47 6.16
CA GLY A 78 4.29 10.93 5.56
C GLY A 78 3.07 10.16 6.08
N ILE A 79 3.18 8.84 6.23
CA ILE A 79 2.15 7.97 6.82
C ILE A 79 1.93 8.33 8.30
N ARG A 80 3.02 8.41 9.07
CA ARG A 80 2.95 8.68 10.53
C ARG A 80 2.43 10.08 10.89
N LYS A 81 2.56 11.07 10.00
CA LYS A 81 1.98 12.39 10.18
C LYS A 81 0.50 12.48 9.76
N ALA A 82 0.01 11.52 8.98
CA ALA A 82 -1.34 11.52 8.43
C ALA A 82 -2.35 10.71 9.27
N LEU A 83 -1.91 9.76 10.11
CA LEU A 83 -2.82 8.96 10.94
C LEU A 83 -3.04 9.52 12.35
N GLY A 84 -4.30 9.54 12.76
CA GLY A 84 -4.68 8.86 13.99
C GLY A 84 -5.03 7.40 13.67
N LYS A 85 -4.55 6.45 14.49
CA LYS A 85 -4.90 5.00 14.51
C LYS A 85 -5.12 4.33 13.13
N TYR A 86 -4.08 3.70 12.57
CA TYR A 86 -4.21 2.87 11.35
C TYR A 86 -4.46 1.40 11.74
N ALA A 87 -5.33 0.69 11.02
CA ALA A 87 -5.76 -0.67 11.40
C ALA A 87 -4.78 -1.77 11.00
N GLY A 88 -4.13 -1.58 9.84
CA GLY A 88 -3.17 -2.52 9.26
C GLY A 88 -2.40 -1.85 8.13
N ALA A 89 -1.20 -2.35 7.86
CA ALA A 89 -0.36 -1.89 6.77
C ALA A 89 0.32 -3.05 6.03
N LEU A 90 0.55 -2.83 4.74
CA LEU A 90 1.16 -3.78 3.82
C LEU A 90 2.25 -3.06 3.03
N ASP A 91 3.49 -3.53 3.11
CA ASP A 91 4.58 -3.11 2.24
C ASP A 91 4.69 -4.06 1.05
N ALA A 92 4.78 -3.50 -0.15
CA ALA A 92 5.37 -4.14 -1.33
C ALA A 92 6.80 -3.59 -1.50
N ILE A 93 7.80 -4.46 -1.30
CA ILE A 93 9.22 -4.13 -1.32
C ILE A 93 9.81 -4.59 -2.66
N PHE A 94 10.32 -3.65 -3.44
CA PHE A 94 10.79 -3.88 -4.80
C PHE A 94 12.27 -4.36 -4.84
N PRO A 95 12.70 -5.09 -5.89
CA PRO A 95 14.08 -5.57 -6.02
C PRO A 95 15.16 -4.46 -6.08
N ASP A 96 14.78 -3.24 -6.46
CA ASP A 96 15.66 -2.06 -6.45
C ASP A 96 15.80 -1.41 -5.05
N GLY A 97 15.05 -1.89 -4.05
CA GLY A 97 14.96 -1.32 -2.72
C GLY A 97 13.91 -0.23 -2.56
N GLY A 98 13.11 0.08 -3.59
CA GLY A 98 11.90 0.88 -3.46
C GLY A 98 10.84 0.19 -2.60
N VAL A 99 9.88 0.96 -2.06
CA VAL A 99 8.79 0.43 -1.23
C VAL A 99 7.48 1.16 -1.53
N CYS A 100 6.42 0.43 -1.85
CA CYS A 100 5.05 0.94 -1.82
C CYS A 100 4.37 0.43 -0.55
N THR A 101 4.07 1.32 0.40
CA THR A 101 3.31 0.97 1.61
C THR A 101 1.86 1.41 1.45
N PHE A 102 0.93 0.48 1.69
CA PHE A 102 -0.52 0.66 1.72
C PHE A 102 -0.98 0.61 3.20
N CYS A 103 -1.88 1.49 3.64
CA CYS A 103 -2.35 1.55 5.03
C CYS A 103 -3.84 1.83 5.18
N GLU A 104 -4.53 1.09 6.04
CA GLU A 104 -5.97 1.24 6.35
C GLU A 104 -6.25 2.39 7.33
N ILE A 105 -6.97 3.42 6.86
CA ILE A 105 -7.42 4.57 7.65
C ILE A 105 -8.63 4.14 8.50
N GLN A 106 -8.50 4.11 9.83
CA GLN A 106 -9.66 3.96 10.72
C GLN A 106 -10.49 5.25 10.75
N ARG A 107 -11.80 5.09 10.97
CA ARG A 107 -12.75 6.17 11.21
C ARG A 107 -12.96 6.38 12.71
#